data_AF-A0A6A5VVF1-F1
#
_entry.id   AF-A0A6A5VVF1-F1
#
_cell.length_a   1.000
_cell.length_b   1.000
_cell.length_c   1.000
_cell.angle_alpha   90.00
_cell.angle_beta   90.00
_cell.angle_gamma   90.00
#
_symmetry.space_group_name_H-M   'P 1'
#
loop_
_entity.id
_entity.type
_entity.pdbx_description
1 polymer ?
#
loop_
_entity_poly.entity_id
_entity_poly.type
_entity_poly.pdbx_seq_one_letter_code
_entity_poly.pdbx_strand_id
1 'polypeptide(L)'
;MRLLTSSVLFMGVAQAAIHHLFKSKYYLFGSRPSDGTVSRYSVGTDLALKHEGTMEIPSTCNATSFTKIQLTTGSQRPYSIYGSASTGTCSALFSVSVTGFQTLQSGEYVGDIRSLAFSPNGQHLYALDYKSNSILNFNITEDPSLQDLIEKGILSNVTTPRQIVTHPTGHRIYVVTEDTNQLIDIPLLPNDSLNTSSTPVHFNVLPKSLQAEPYTTHSVAITSNSTLWALSRTWGQTVLSVFSLDPETGEVLKAIARSAWADYSETLDSWIVGAPFGSDIIAVTNSPIGMVAVVGLVNGQLKGFQRLDLITDPGCCGESVWLD
;
A
#
# COMPACT_ATOMS: atom_id res chain seq x y z
N MET A 1 -2.71 -19.69 -11.17
CA MET A 1 -2.66 -18.46 -10.36
C MET A 1 -2.46 -18.84 -8.91
N ARG A 2 -1.33 -18.43 -8.32
CA ARG A 2 -1.01 -18.70 -6.90
C ARG A 2 -0.63 -17.37 -6.27
N LEU A 3 -1.17 -17.10 -5.09
CA LEU A 3 -0.73 -15.97 -4.27
C LEU A 3 0.52 -16.40 -3.51
N LEU A 4 1.62 -15.64 -3.61
CA LEU A 4 2.78 -15.85 -2.74
C LEU A 4 2.61 -15.01 -1.48
N THR A 5 2.88 -15.64 -0.35
CA THR A 5 2.80 -15.07 0.99
C THR A 5 4.14 -15.28 1.66
N SER A 6 4.48 -14.48 2.67
CA SER A 6 5.82 -14.47 3.29
C SER A 6 6.24 -15.76 4.02
N SER A 7 5.50 -16.85 3.85
CA SER A 7 5.53 -18.02 4.75
C SER A 7 6.62 -19.05 4.47
N VAL A 8 7.47 -18.83 3.46
CA VAL A 8 8.54 -19.79 3.09
C VAL A 8 9.92 -19.27 3.44
N LEU A 9 10.06 -18.06 3.99
CA LEU A 9 11.38 -17.50 4.27
C LEU A 9 11.46 -16.83 5.65
N PHE A 10 12.27 -17.48 6.48
CA PHE A 10 12.89 -17.03 7.74
C PHE A 10 12.16 -17.39 9.03
N MET A 11 12.59 -18.52 9.62
CA MET A 11 12.60 -18.70 11.08
C MET A 11 13.41 -17.55 11.69
N GLY A 12 12.74 -16.57 12.27
CA GLY A 12 13.35 -15.52 13.07
C GLY A 12 13.09 -14.10 12.56
N VAL A 13 12.29 -13.37 13.33
CA VAL A 13 12.02 -11.92 13.32
C VAL A 13 10.83 -11.46 12.46
N ALA A 14 9.83 -10.93 13.18
CA ALA A 14 8.41 -10.77 12.84
C ALA A 14 8.05 -9.56 11.95
N GLN A 15 8.89 -9.17 11.00
CA GLN A 15 8.60 -7.99 10.16
C GLN A 15 9.26 -8.05 8.78
N ALA A 16 9.29 -9.22 8.14
CA ALA A 16 9.61 -9.30 6.72
C ALA A 16 8.30 -9.12 5.93
N ALA A 17 8.24 -8.10 5.06
CA ALA A 17 7.11 -7.91 4.17
C ALA A 17 7.60 -8.03 2.72
N ILE A 18 7.00 -8.97 1.99
CA ILE A 18 7.22 -9.17 0.57
C ILE A 18 6.45 -8.07 -0.16
N HIS A 19 7.16 -7.26 -0.94
CA HIS A 19 6.58 -6.15 -1.66
C HIS A 19 6.99 -6.17 -3.14
N HIS A 20 5.98 -6.16 -3.99
CA HIS A 20 6.04 -5.86 -5.44
C HIS A 20 6.72 -6.89 -6.34
N LEU A 21 5.93 -7.32 -7.32
CA LEU A 21 6.37 -8.02 -8.50
C LEU A 21 6.60 -6.99 -9.61
N PHE A 22 7.76 -7.04 -10.25
CA PHE A 22 8.03 -6.20 -11.40
C PHE A 22 7.16 -6.61 -12.62
N LYS A 23 6.84 -5.69 -13.54
CA LYS A 23 5.98 -5.97 -14.74
C LYS A 23 6.45 -7.15 -15.61
N SER A 24 7.72 -7.54 -15.57
CA SER A 24 8.24 -8.75 -16.24
C SER A 24 8.07 -10.05 -15.46
N LYS A 25 7.59 -9.99 -14.21
CA LYS A 25 7.32 -11.12 -13.31
C LYS A 25 8.54 -11.94 -12.87
N TYR A 26 9.75 -11.46 -13.15
CA TYR A 26 10.97 -12.20 -12.82
C TYR A 26 11.53 -11.89 -11.43
N TYR A 27 11.23 -10.72 -10.86
CA TYR A 27 11.82 -10.29 -9.60
C TYR A 27 10.77 -9.82 -8.61
N LEU A 28 10.99 -10.22 -7.36
CA LEU A 28 10.23 -9.87 -6.19
C LEU A 28 11.15 -9.15 -5.20
N PHE A 29 10.66 -8.10 -4.56
CA PHE A 29 11.39 -7.41 -3.52
C PHE A 29 10.73 -7.67 -2.16
N GLY A 30 11.51 -7.61 -1.10
CA GLY A 30 11.00 -7.73 0.26
C GLY A 30 11.79 -6.83 1.18
N SER A 31 11.12 -6.15 2.09
CA SER A 31 11.77 -5.26 3.05
C SER A 31 11.66 -5.82 4.46
N ARG A 32 12.64 -5.50 5.30
CA ARG A 32 12.61 -5.85 6.71
C ARG A 32 12.95 -4.63 7.56
N PRO A 33 11.96 -3.99 8.22
CA PRO A 33 12.19 -2.78 9.01
C PRO A 33 13.16 -2.98 10.18
N SER A 34 13.17 -4.15 10.81
CA SER A 34 14.00 -4.41 12.00
C SER A 34 15.51 -4.32 11.75
N ASP A 35 15.97 -4.66 10.54
CA ASP A 35 17.38 -4.54 10.13
C ASP A 35 17.60 -3.53 9.00
N GLY A 36 16.54 -2.85 8.54
CA GLY A 36 16.64 -1.79 7.55
C GLY A 36 17.03 -2.29 6.17
N THR A 37 16.63 -3.50 5.77
CA THR A 37 17.08 -4.11 4.51
C THR A 37 16.00 -4.22 3.45
N VAL A 38 16.44 -4.30 2.19
CA VAL A 38 15.63 -4.73 1.04
C VAL A 38 16.32 -5.90 0.33
N SER A 39 15.62 -7.02 0.22
CA SER A 39 16.06 -8.25 -0.43
C SER A 39 15.42 -8.43 -1.79
N ARG A 40 16.18 -8.91 -2.77
CA ARG A 40 15.70 -9.28 -4.11
C ARG A 40 15.62 -10.79 -4.25
N TYR A 41 14.54 -11.27 -4.85
CA TYR A 41 14.33 -12.67 -5.17
C TYR A 41 14.01 -12.81 -6.66
N SER A 42 14.65 -13.74 -7.35
CA SER A 42 14.16 -14.19 -8.66
C SER A 42 13.05 -15.22 -8.49
N VAL A 43 12.07 -15.15 -9.38
CA VAL A 43 10.94 -16.07 -9.45
C VAL A 43 11.23 -17.12 -10.52
N GLY A 44 11.43 -18.36 -10.09
CA GLY A 44 11.61 -19.51 -10.97
C GLY A 44 10.33 -19.86 -11.73
N THR A 45 10.46 -20.68 -12.79
CA THR A 45 9.31 -21.17 -13.57
C THR A 45 8.35 -22.05 -12.77
N ASP A 46 8.84 -22.64 -11.67
CA ASP A 46 8.07 -23.40 -10.68
C ASP A 46 7.52 -22.51 -9.56
N LEU A 47 7.67 -21.19 -9.68
CA LEU A 47 7.34 -20.16 -8.68
C LEU A 47 8.20 -20.25 -7.40
N ALA A 48 9.31 -20.99 -7.43
CA ALA A 48 10.26 -20.96 -6.33
C ALA A 48 10.95 -19.59 -6.29
N LEU A 49 11.05 -19.04 -5.08
CA LEU A 49 11.80 -17.81 -4.84
C LEU A 49 13.27 -18.14 -4.58
N LYS A 50 14.16 -17.58 -5.40
CA LYS A 50 15.60 -17.65 -5.19
C LYS A 50 16.12 -16.29 -4.72
N HIS A 51 16.65 -16.24 -3.51
CA HIS A 51 17.31 -15.03 -3.01
C HIS A 51 18.55 -14.70 -3.86
N GLU A 52 18.62 -13.46 -4.35
CA GLU A 52 19.73 -12.97 -5.18
C GLU A 52 20.63 -11.98 -4.45
N GLY A 53 20.17 -11.46 -3.34
CA GLY A 53 20.94 -10.59 -2.47
C GLY A 53 20.06 -9.66 -1.64
N THR A 54 20.72 -8.95 -0.74
CA THR A 54 20.10 -8.00 0.19
C THR A 54 20.95 -6.75 0.20
N MET A 55 20.29 -5.60 0.18
CA MET A 55 20.93 -4.30 0.40
C MET A 55 20.45 -3.69 1.70
N GLU A 56 21.31 -2.91 2.31
CA GLU A 56 20.96 -2.01 3.39
C GLU A 56 20.29 -0.75 2.81
N ILE A 57 19.20 -0.32 3.43
CA ILE A 57 18.67 1.01 3.20
C ILE A 57 19.70 2.00 3.76
N PRO A 58 20.08 3.04 3.01
CA PRO A 58 21.04 4.03 3.49
C PRO A 58 20.67 4.54 4.89
N SER A 59 21.67 4.57 5.78
CA SER A 59 21.52 5.06 7.14
C SER A 59 21.00 6.50 7.10
N THR A 60 19.78 6.68 7.56
CA THR A 60 19.05 7.95 7.53
C THR A 60 18.31 8.08 8.85
N CYS A 61 18.05 9.32 9.28
CA CYS A 61 17.42 9.62 10.57
C CYS A 61 18.23 9.09 11.77
N ASN A 62 19.56 8.99 11.62
CA ASN A 62 20.46 8.36 12.59
C ASN A 62 20.02 6.95 13.03
N ALA A 63 19.40 6.19 12.12
CA ALA A 63 18.88 4.85 12.38
C ALA A 63 19.27 3.87 11.26
N THR A 64 19.40 2.61 11.64
CA THR A 64 19.56 1.46 10.73
C THR A 64 18.38 0.48 10.85
N SER A 65 17.41 0.80 11.70
CA SER A 65 16.17 0.04 11.90
C SER A 65 15.00 1.01 11.87
N PHE A 66 13.91 0.59 11.26
CA PHE A 66 12.74 1.41 10.98
C PHE A 66 11.49 0.79 11.61
N THR A 67 10.50 1.63 11.92
CA THR A 67 9.18 1.17 12.38
C THR A 67 8.34 0.67 11.23
N LYS A 68 8.51 1.25 10.04
CA LYS A 68 7.81 0.84 8.81
C LYS A 68 8.70 1.09 7.59
N ILE A 69 8.67 0.14 6.67
CA ILE A 69 9.17 0.31 5.30
C ILE A 69 8.01 0.02 4.36
N GLN A 70 7.68 0.96 3.48
CA GLN A 70 6.72 0.76 2.41
C GLN A 70 7.48 0.78 1.09
N LEU A 71 7.24 -0.20 0.22
CA LEU A 71 7.76 -0.18 -1.14
C LEU A 71 6.63 0.12 -2.15
N THR A 72 6.97 0.55 -3.35
CA THR A 72 6.10 0.69 -4.52
C THR A 72 6.91 0.59 -5.81
N THR A 73 6.30 0.20 -6.94
CA THR A 73 6.99 0.11 -8.24
C THR A 73 6.73 1.34 -9.09
N GLY A 74 7.78 1.88 -9.69
CA GLY A 74 7.65 2.86 -10.78
C GLY A 74 6.90 2.24 -11.97
N SER A 75 6.10 3.05 -12.66
CA SER A 75 5.32 2.60 -13.83
C SER A 75 6.05 2.81 -15.17
N GLN A 76 7.19 3.50 -15.16
CA GLN A 76 8.04 3.80 -16.32
C GLN A 76 9.37 3.04 -16.25
N ARG A 77 9.97 2.75 -17.42
CA ARG A 77 11.32 2.15 -17.48
C ARG A 77 12.33 3.05 -16.74
N PRO A 78 13.24 2.47 -15.93
CA PRO A 78 13.55 1.04 -15.79
C PRO A 78 12.67 0.27 -14.78
N TYR A 79 11.54 0.84 -14.36
CA TYR A 79 10.61 0.38 -13.31
C TYR A 79 11.28 0.09 -11.97
N SER A 80 12.15 1.01 -11.56
CA SER A 80 12.79 1.01 -10.25
C SER A 80 11.77 0.81 -9.12
N ILE A 81 12.23 0.20 -8.04
CA ILE A 81 11.46 0.07 -6.80
C ILE A 81 11.69 1.33 -5.98
N TYR A 82 10.65 1.96 -5.51
CA TYR A 82 10.72 3.13 -4.64
C TYR A 82 10.26 2.72 -3.24
N GLY A 83 10.84 3.32 -2.22
CA GLY A 83 10.50 3.00 -0.85
C GLY A 83 10.53 4.19 0.08
N SER A 84 9.74 4.13 1.14
CA SER A 84 9.85 4.99 2.30
C SER A 84 10.26 4.15 3.50
N ALA A 85 11.28 4.60 4.24
CA ALA A 85 11.71 4.01 5.49
C ALA A 85 11.50 5.02 6.61
N SER A 86 10.65 4.71 7.59
CA SER A 86 10.27 5.64 8.65
C SER A 86 10.65 5.14 10.03
N THR A 87 11.10 6.05 10.89
CA THR A 87 11.28 5.84 12.33
C THR A 87 10.05 6.30 13.13
N GLY A 88 8.99 6.77 12.46
CA GLY A 88 7.78 7.35 13.05
C GLY A 88 7.86 8.86 13.31
N THR A 89 9.05 9.47 13.18
CA THR A 89 9.23 10.92 13.28
C THR A 89 10.14 11.49 12.21
N CYS A 90 10.94 10.64 11.58
CA CYS A 90 11.78 10.97 10.44
C CYS A 90 11.67 9.85 9.42
N SER A 91 11.76 10.19 8.14
CA SER A 91 11.65 9.24 7.05
C SER A 91 12.67 9.54 5.95
N ALA A 92 13.12 8.49 5.28
CA ALA A 92 13.89 8.59 4.05
C ALA A 92 13.11 7.97 2.89
N LEU A 93 13.22 8.60 1.73
CA LEU A 93 12.80 8.00 0.46
C LEU A 93 14.03 7.43 -0.22
N PHE A 94 13.86 6.28 -0.84
CA PHE A 94 14.91 5.64 -1.61
C PHE A 94 14.33 5.00 -2.85
N SER A 95 15.19 4.71 -3.82
CA SER A 95 14.84 3.83 -4.92
C SER A 95 15.96 2.85 -5.19
N VAL A 96 15.59 1.72 -5.78
CA VAL A 96 16.46 0.58 -6.06
C VAL A 96 16.26 0.18 -7.50
N SER A 97 17.37 -0.05 -8.20
CA SER A 97 17.34 -0.60 -9.55
C SER A 97 16.81 -2.04 -9.56
N VAL A 98 16.08 -2.39 -10.62
CA VAL A 98 15.59 -3.76 -10.81
C VAL A 98 16.70 -4.70 -11.31
N THR A 99 17.74 -4.17 -11.96
CA THR A 99 18.83 -4.96 -12.51
C THR A 99 19.92 -5.28 -11.47
N GLY A 100 20.01 -4.49 -10.39
CA GLY A 100 21.03 -4.64 -9.35
C GLY A 100 20.77 -3.76 -8.14
N PHE A 101 21.64 -3.84 -7.12
CA PHE A 101 21.51 -3.08 -5.87
C PHE A 101 22.04 -1.63 -5.97
N GLN A 102 21.70 -0.93 -7.07
CA GLN A 102 21.97 0.51 -7.12
C GLN A 102 20.84 1.23 -6.40
N THR A 103 21.21 2.00 -5.38
CA THR A 103 20.27 2.76 -4.56
C THR A 103 20.43 4.24 -4.81
N LEU A 104 19.31 4.92 -5.05
CA LEU A 104 19.19 6.37 -4.99
C LEU A 104 18.46 6.73 -3.70
N GLN A 105 18.77 7.87 -3.11
CA GLN A 105 18.16 8.29 -1.86
C GLN A 105 17.81 9.77 -1.89
N SER A 106 16.73 10.11 -1.23
CA SER A 106 16.39 11.48 -0.89
C SER A 106 17.25 11.99 0.28
N GLY A 107 17.03 13.25 0.66
CA GLY A 107 17.42 13.74 1.98
C GLY A 107 16.56 13.12 3.09
N GLU A 108 16.84 13.53 4.33
CA GLU A 108 16.01 13.20 5.48
C GLU A 108 14.76 14.09 5.50
N TYR A 109 13.59 13.49 5.73
CA TYR A 109 12.34 14.22 5.94
C TYR A 109 11.92 14.12 7.39
N VAL A 110 11.69 15.27 8.01
CA VAL A 110 11.00 15.33 9.30
C VAL A 110 9.52 15.00 9.05
N GLY A 111 9.11 13.80 9.42
CA GLY A 111 7.77 13.25 9.13
C GLY A 111 7.73 11.72 9.19
N ASP A 112 6.51 11.17 9.17
CA ASP A 112 6.22 9.73 9.19
C ASP A 112 5.60 9.33 7.85
N ILE A 113 6.44 9.10 6.83
CA ILE A 113 5.99 8.75 5.49
C ILE A 113 5.60 7.27 5.45
N ARG A 114 4.30 7.00 5.50
CA ARG A 114 3.75 5.64 5.62
C ARG A 114 3.28 5.00 4.33
N SER A 115 3.04 5.80 3.29
CA SER A 115 2.45 5.30 2.04
C SER A 115 2.95 6.08 0.83
N LEU A 116 3.13 5.37 -0.27
CA LEU A 116 3.60 5.89 -1.55
C LEU A 116 2.62 5.50 -2.66
N ALA A 117 2.31 6.43 -3.56
CA ALA A 117 1.53 6.16 -4.76
C ALA A 117 2.06 6.94 -5.96
N PHE A 118 2.14 6.30 -7.12
CA PHE A 118 2.53 6.95 -8.37
C PHE A 118 1.32 7.57 -9.07
N SER A 119 1.48 8.73 -9.70
CA SER A 119 0.54 9.16 -10.73
C SER A 119 0.49 8.12 -11.87
N PRO A 120 -0.64 8.03 -12.62
CA PRO A 120 -0.75 7.08 -13.72
C PRO A 120 0.33 7.19 -14.79
N ASN A 121 0.80 8.42 -15.07
CA ASN A 121 1.87 8.69 -16.02
C ASN A 121 3.27 8.33 -15.48
N GLY A 122 3.41 8.07 -14.17
CA GLY A 122 4.67 7.72 -13.51
C GLY A 122 5.63 8.88 -13.27
N GLN A 123 5.20 10.12 -13.56
CA GLN A 123 6.02 11.32 -13.40
C GLN A 123 5.90 11.94 -12.00
N HIS A 124 4.91 11.54 -11.21
CA HIS A 124 4.74 12.01 -9.84
C HIS A 124 4.74 10.85 -8.85
N LEU A 125 5.49 10.99 -7.77
CA LEU A 125 5.44 10.12 -6.61
C LEU A 125 4.84 10.89 -5.43
N TYR A 126 3.65 10.50 -5.03
CA TYR A 126 2.97 11.02 -3.85
C TYR A 126 3.42 10.24 -2.61
N ALA A 127 3.85 10.95 -1.58
CA ALA A 127 4.28 10.39 -0.31
C ALA A 127 3.42 10.96 0.83
N LEU A 128 2.69 10.07 1.49
CA LEU A 128 1.79 10.44 2.60
C LEU A 128 2.56 10.50 3.92
N ASP A 129 2.63 11.69 4.51
CA ASP A 129 3.13 11.89 5.87
C ASP A 129 1.97 11.84 6.87
N TYR A 130 1.93 10.75 7.64
CA TYR A 130 0.94 10.47 8.68
C TYR A 130 0.94 11.55 9.76
N LYS A 131 2.11 12.06 10.16
CA LYS A 131 2.24 12.95 11.32
C LYS A 131 1.85 14.38 11.01
N SER A 132 2.13 14.85 9.80
CA SER A 132 1.77 16.21 9.37
C SER A 132 0.45 16.29 8.60
N ASN A 133 -0.26 15.16 8.44
CA ASN A 133 -1.48 15.04 7.65
C ASN A 133 -1.30 15.66 6.25
N SER A 134 -0.20 15.35 5.58
CA SER A 134 0.15 15.98 4.30
C SER A 134 0.61 14.97 3.27
N ILE A 135 0.53 15.37 2.00
CA ILE A 135 1.11 14.62 0.88
C ILE A 135 2.23 15.47 0.29
N LEU A 136 3.41 14.86 0.16
CA LEU A 136 4.54 15.38 -0.56
C LEU A 136 4.46 14.87 -2.00
N ASN A 137 4.64 15.75 -2.99
CA ASN A 137 4.62 15.41 -4.42
C ASN A 137 6.02 15.58 -5.00
N PHE A 138 6.61 14.47 -5.46
CA PHE A 138 7.93 14.46 -6.08
C PHE A 138 7.83 14.29 -7.57
N ASN A 139 8.61 15.07 -8.33
CA ASN A 139 8.82 14.82 -9.74
C ASN A 139 9.73 13.60 -9.91
N ILE A 140 9.36 12.69 -10.80
CA ILE A 140 10.13 11.49 -11.13
C ILE A 140 10.54 11.56 -12.60
N THR A 141 11.85 11.72 -12.81
CA THR A 141 12.49 11.75 -14.13
C THR A 141 13.08 10.38 -14.47
N GLU A 142 13.63 10.24 -15.68
CA GLU A 142 14.33 9.01 -16.10
C GLU A 142 15.57 8.70 -15.24
N ASP A 143 16.21 9.74 -14.68
CA ASP A 143 17.32 9.64 -13.71
C ASP A 143 16.89 10.26 -12.37
N PRO A 144 16.10 9.54 -11.57
CA PRO A 144 15.37 10.13 -10.46
C PRO A 144 16.29 10.49 -9.29
N SER A 145 16.37 11.77 -8.96
CA SER A 145 17.17 12.24 -7.81
C SER A 145 16.51 11.97 -6.45
N LEU A 146 15.18 11.82 -6.43
CA LEU A 146 14.34 11.87 -5.21
C LEU A 146 14.50 13.14 -4.38
N GLN A 147 15.05 14.21 -4.96
CA GLN A 147 15.21 15.53 -4.34
C GLN A 147 14.22 16.55 -4.91
N ASP A 148 13.58 16.24 -6.04
CA ASP A 148 12.71 17.15 -6.79
C ASP A 148 11.30 17.22 -6.17
N LEU A 149 11.23 17.72 -4.94
CA LEU A 149 9.97 18.01 -4.25
C LEU A 149 9.28 19.20 -4.95
N ILE A 150 8.13 18.92 -5.58
CA ILE A 150 7.32 19.93 -6.26
C ILE A 150 6.47 20.69 -5.24
N GLU A 151 5.80 19.94 -4.36
CA GLU A 151 4.83 20.53 -3.44
C GLU A 151 4.69 19.72 -2.15
N LYS A 152 4.23 20.40 -1.09
CA LYS A 152 3.72 19.77 0.14
C LYS A 152 2.32 20.32 0.39
N GLY A 153 1.30 19.48 0.21
CA GLY A 153 -0.09 19.87 0.46
C GLY A 153 -0.61 19.29 1.77
N ILE A 154 -1.03 20.17 2.68
CA ILE A 154 -1.70 19.77 3.92
C ILE A 154 -3.14 19.38 3.60
N LEU A 155 -3.56 18.23 4.11
CA LEU A 155 -4.91 17.70 3.94
C LEU A 155 -5.85 18.34 4.96
N SER A 156 -6.54 19.40 4.54
CA SER A 156 -7.54 20.09 5.37
C SER A 156 -8.64 19.13 5.83
N ASN A 157 -9.00 19.18 7.12
CA ASN A 157 -10.02 18.33 7.75
C ASN A 157 -9.74 16.82 7.67
N VAL A 158 -8.48 16.43 7.48
CA VAL A 158 -8.04 15.04 7.48
C VAL A 158 -7.12 14.82 8.68
N THR A 159 -7.42 13.79 9.46
CA THR A 159 -6.59 13.37 10.60
C THR A 159 -6.21 11.91 10.44
N THR A 160 -4.99 11.57 10.87
CA THR A 160 -4.48 10.17 10.87
C THR A 160 -4.55 9.48 9.50
N PRO A 161 -4.13 10.14 8.39
CA PRO A 161 -4.20 9.51 7.08
C PRO A 161 -3.20 8.35 7.03
N ARG A 162 -3.66 7.17 6.60
CA ARG A 162 -2.93 5.91 6.76
C ARG A 162 -2.31 5.40 5.46
N GLN A 163 -3.09 5.37 4.39
CA GLN A 163 -2.66 4.87 3.08
C GLN A 163 -3.28 5.70 1.96
N ILE A 164 -2.52 5.88 0.88
CA ILE A 164 -3.00 6.48 -0.36
C ILE A 164 -2.93 5.51 -1.53
N VAL A 165 -3.85 5.69 -2.49
CA VAL A 165 -3.79 5.13 -3.84
C VAL A 165 -4.26 6.17 -4.85
N THR A 166 -3.77 6.08 -6.08
CA THR A 166 -4.15 6.98 -7.19
C THR A 166 -5.18 6.32 -8.10
N HIS A 167 -6.10 7.12 -8.65
CA HIS A 167 -6.99 6.63 -9.70
C HIS A 167 -6.19 6.36 -10.98
N PRO A 168 -6.38 5.24 -11.71
CA PRO A 168 -5.62 4.92 -12.90
C PRO A 168 -5.74 5.95 -14.04
N THR A 169 -6.80 6.76 -14.09
CA THR A 169 -7.03 7.73 -15.17
C THR A 169 -7.60 9.09 -14.72
N GLY A 170 -8.04 9.21 -13.47
CA GLY A 170 -9.04 10.22 -13.07
C GLY A 170 -8.46 11.50 -12.50
N HIS A 171 -7.12 11.61 -12.42
CA HIS A 171 -6.44 12.69 -11.70
C HIS A 171 -6.98 12.84 -10.27
N ARG A 172 -6.96 11.75 -9.50
CA ARG A 172 -7.41 11.73 -8.10
C ARG A 172 -6.50 10.88 -7.22
N ILE A 173 -6.46 11.26 -5.95
CA ILE A 173 -5.88 10.47 -4.86
C ILE A 173 -7.00 10.10 -3.90
N TYR A 174 -7.02 8.84 -3.50
CA TYR A 174 -7.86 8.34 -2.43
C TYR A 174 -7.02 8.10 -1.18
N VAL A 175 -7.49 8.59 -0.04
CA VAL A 175 -6.83 8.44 1.26
C VAL A 175 -7.77 7.72 2.21
N VAL A 176 -7.28 6.72 2.92
CA VAL A 176 -8.00 6.18 4.09
C VAL A 176 -7.40 6.71 5.38
N THR A 177 -8.24 6.97 6.38
CA THR A 177 -7.82 7.43 7.71
C THR A 177 -7.90 6.32 8.74
N GLU A 178 -6.85 6.19 9.56
CA GLU A 178 -6.71 5.12 10.56
C GLU A 178 -7.85 5.19 11.58
N ASP A 179 -7.93 6.29 12.33
CA ASP A 179 -8.83 6.37 13.50
C ASP A 179 -10.25 6.82 13.12
N THR A 180 -10.39 7.68 12.13
CA THR A 180 -11.71 8.21 11.74
C THR A 180 -12.48 7.30 10.77
N ASN A 181 -11.83 6.25 10.24
CA ASN A 181 -12.43 5.26 9.35
C ASN A 181 -13.14 5.87 8.12
N GLN A 182 -12.50 6.89 7.53
CA GLN A 182 -13.00 7.60 6.37
C GLN A 182 -12.18 7.25 5.13
N LEU A 183 -12.87 7.20 4.00
CA LEU A 183 -12.30 7.29 2.67
C LEU A 183 -12.44 8.74 2.23
N ILE A 184 -11.33 9.36 1.88
CA ILE A 184 -11.26 10.74 1.42
C ILE A 184 -10.91 10.73 -0.05
N ASP A 185 -11.71 11.44 -0.82
CA ASP A 185 -11.54 11.63 -2.24
C ASP A 185 -10.99 13.03 -2.52
N ILE A 186 -9.79 13.08 -3.12
CA ILE A 186 -9.02 14.30 -3.37
C ILE A 186 -8.80 14.47 -4.88
N PRO A 187 -9.37 15.52 -5.51
CA PRO A 187 -9.08 15.82 -6.90
C PRO A 187 -7.69 16.44 -7.05
N LEU A 188 -7.01 16.07 -8.12
CA LEU A 188 -5.77 16.69 -8.57
C LEU A 188 -6.07 17.72 -9.66
N LEU A 189 -5.18 18.71 -9.77
CA LEU A 189 -5.14 19.62 -10.90
C LEU A 189 -4.61 18.91 -12.15
N PRO A 190 -4.80 19.46 -13.37
CA PRO A 190 -4.32 18.83 -14.61
C PRO A 190 -2.80 18.61 -14.68
N ASN A 191 -2.03 19.28 -13.83
CA ASN A 191 -0.59 19.10 -13.67
C ASN A 191 -0.23 18.10 -12.55
N ASP A 192 -1.17 17.27 -12.11
CA ASP A 192 -0.99 16.26 -11.06
C ASP A 192 -0.63 16.83 -9.67
N SER A 193 -0.80 18.16 -9.47
CA SER A 193 -0.71 18.83 -8.17
C SER A 193 -1.98 18.66 -7.35
N LEU A 194 -1.85 18.69 -6.02
CA LEU A 194 -3.00 18.73 -5.11
C LEU A 194 -3.84 20.00 -5.32
N ASN A 195 -5.15 19.84 -5.49
CA ASN A 195 -6.08 20.98 -5.48
C ASN A 195 -6.41 21.41 -4.04
N THR A 196 -5.50 22.18 -3.43
CA THR A 196 -5.64 22.67 -2.04
C THR A 196 -6.80 23.65 -1.82
N SER A 197 -7.38 24.17 -2.91
CA SER A 197 -8.57 25.02 -2.87
C SER A 197 -9.88 24.22 -2.83
N SER A 198 -9.83 22.92 -3.14
CA SER A 198 -10.99 22.04 -3.06
C SER A 198 -11.15 21.46 -1.65
N THR A 199 -12.39 21.39 -1.17
CA THR A 199 -12.71 20.67 0.06
C THR A 199 -12.69 19.16 -0.23
N PRO A 200 -11.91 18.35 0.48
CA PRO A 200 -11.93 16.90 0.31
C PRO A 200 -13.33 16.33 0.56
N VAL A 201 -13.71 15.31 -0.21
CA VAL A 201 -15.02 14.65 -0.04
C VAL A 201 -14.82 13.40 0.82
N HIS A 202 -15.60 13.28 1.89
CA HIS A 202 -15.45 12.20 2.87
C HIS A 202 -16.56 11.15 2.74
N PHE A 203 -16.19 9.88 2.80
CA PHE A 203 -17.09 8.73 2.77
C PHE A 203 -16.83 7.81 3.96
N ASN A 204 -17.88 7.30 4.58
CA ASN A 204 -17.73 6.35 5.68
C ASN A 204 -17.32 4.97 5.14
N VAL A 205 -16.17 4.48 5.59
CA VAL A 205 -15.73 3.11 5.29
C VAL A 205 -16.67 2.12 5.96
N LEU A 206 -16.93 2.31 7.25
CA LEU A 206 -17.81 1.43 8.02
C LEU A 206 -19.30 1.66 7.71
N PRO A 207 -20.14 0.62 7.79
CA PRO A 207 -21.59 0.79 7.74
C PRO A 207 -22.09 1.52 9.00
N LYS A 208 -23.18 2.28 8.86
CA LYS A 208 -23.80 3.03 9.98
C LYS A 208 -24.23 2.17 11.17
N SER A 209 -24.38 0.86 10.96
CA SER A 209 -24.76 -0.11 12.00
C SER A 209 -23.61 -0.44 12.96
N LEU A 210 -22.36 -0.09 12.62
CA LEU A 210 -21.20 -0.31 13.48
C LEU A 210 -20.77 1.00 14.14
N GLN A 211 -20.38 0.92 15.40
CA GLN A 211 -19.68 2.00 16.08
C GLN A 211 -18.25 2.07 15.53
N ALA A 212 -17.79 3.27 15.16
CA ALA A 212 -16.50 3.46 14.51
C ALA A 212 -15.30 3.34 15.46
N GLU A 213 -15.43 3.78 16.71
CA GLU A 213 -14.30 3.90 17.65
C GLU A 213 -13.43 2.64 17.88
N PRO A 214 -13.96 1.40 17.92
CA PRO A 214 -13.10 0.24 18.10
C PRO A 214 -12.38 -0.16 16.80
N TYR A 215 -12.76 0.41 15.64
CA TYR A 215 -12.19 0.07 14.34
C TYR A 215 -11.09 1.03 13.93
N THR A 216 -10.17 0.51 13.14
CA THR A 216 -9.10 1.26 12.48
C THR A 216 -9.00 0.84 11.02
N THR A 217 -8.97 1.82 10.10
CA THR A 217 -8.86 1.54 8.66
C THR A 217 -7.40 1.52 8.24
N HIS A 218 -6.95 0.36 7.77
CA HIS A 218 -5.54 0.11 7.53
C HIS A 218 -5.14 0.20 6.08
N SER A 219 -6.04 -0.26 5.18
CA SER A 219 -5.66 -0.49 3.80
C SER A 219 -6.72 -0.10 2.79
N VAL A 220 -6.26 0.39 1.64
CA VAL A 220 -7.05 0.79 0.49
C VAL A 220 -6.42 0.22 -0.78
N ALA A 221 -7.23 -0.28 -1.71
CA ALA A 221 -6.76 -0.81 -2.98
C ALA A 221 -7.74 -0.50 -4.11
N ILE A 222 -7.22 -0.22 -5.29
CA ILE A 222 -7.99 -0.04 -6.52
C ILE A 222 -7.82 -1.27 -7.40
N THR A 223 -8.92 -1.83 -7.91
CA THR A 223 -8.89 -3.01 -8.80
C THR A 223 -9.19 -2.66 -10.25
N SER A 224 -9.84 -1.53 -10.48
CA SER A 224 -10.24 -1.04 -11.81
C SER A 224 -10.52 0.46 -11.75
N ASN A 225 -10.81 1.09 -12.90
CA ASN A 225 -11.25 2.49 -12.96
C ASN A 225 -12.61 2.72 -12.26
N SER A 226 -13.33 1.66 -11.88
CA SER A 226 -14.68 1.77 -11.33
C SER A 226 -14.82 1.25 -9.91
N THR A 227 -13.76 0.68 -9.32
CA THR A 227 -13.89 -0.09 -8.08
C THR A 227 -12.72 0.15 -7.13
N LEU A 228 -13.05 0.65 -5.94
CA LEU A 228 -12.13 0.91 -4.85
C LEU A 228 -12.53 0.11 -3.60
N TRP A 229 -11.54 -0.41 -2.89
CA TRP A 229 -11.71 -1.27 -1.73
C TRP A 229 -11.04 -0.62 -0.52
N ALA A 230 -11.65 -0.77 0.65
CA ALA A 230 -11.07 -0.35 1.92
C ALA A 230 -11.29 -1.43 2.98
N LEU A 231 -10.31 -1.60 3.87
CA LEU A 231 -10.32 -2.60 4.94
C LEU A 231 -10.15 -1.93 6.30
N SER A 232 -11.12 -2.17 7.18
CA SER A 232 -11.14 -1.72 8.57
C SER A 232 -11.15 -2.91 9.52
N ARG A 233 -10.51 -2.76 10.69
CA ARG A 233 -10.38 -3.85 11.66
C ARG A 233 -10.54 -3.39 13.08
N THR A 234 -11.04 -4.32 13.90
CA THR A 234 -11.01 -4.25 15.36
C THR A 234 -10.55 -5.61 15.90
N TRP A 235 -10.34 -5.68 17.21
CA TRP A 235 -10.13 -6.94 17.90
C TRP A 235 -11.38 -7.82 17.74
N GLY A 236 -11.29 -8.91 16.97
CA GLY A 236 -12.39 -9.84 16.75
C GLY A 236 -13.16 -9.67 15.44
N GLN A 237 -12.98 -8.58 14.68
CA GLN A 237 -13.72 -8.38 13.43
C GLN A 237 -12.94 -7.59 12.38
N THR A 238 -13.05 -8.04 11.14
CA THR A 238 -12.60 -7.31 9.94
C THR A 238 -13.79 -6.95 9.08
N VAL A 239 -13.78 -5.73 8.54
CA VAL A 239 -14.81 -5.19 7.65
C VAL A 239 -14.14 -4.78 6.35
N LEU A 240 -14.66 -5.30 5.25
CA LEU A 240 -14.29 -4.93 3.90
C LEU A 240 -15.41 -4.11 3.28
N SER A 241 -15.05 -2.97 2.71
CA SER A 241 -15.96 -2.05 2.06
C SER A 241 -15.54 -1.78 0.62
N VAL A 242 -16.51 -1.78 -0.29
CA VAL A 242 -16.29 -1.52 -1.71
C VAL A 242 -17.07 -0.29 -2.12
N PHE A 243 -16.40 0.57 -2.88
CA PHE A 243 -16.93 1.80 -3.43
C PHE A 243 -16.93 1.73 -4.95
N SER A 244 -18.02 2.16 -5.56
CA SER A 244 -18.06 2.43 -7.00
C SER A 244 -17.45 3.80 -7.27
N LEU A 245 -16.62 3.86 -8.29
CA LEU A 245 -16.06 5.08 -8.84
C LEU A 245 -16.76 5.41 -10.15
N ASP A 246 -16.82 6.70 -10.47
CA ASP A 246 -17.10 7.14 -11.83
C ASP A 246 -15.93 6.72 -12.73
N PRO A 247 -16.15 5.92 -13.80
CA PRO A 247 -15.06 5.34 -14.57
C PRO A 247 -14.27 6.36 -15.40
N GLU A 248 -14.84 7.54 -15.67
CA GLU A 248 -14.21 8.59 -16.47
C GLU A 248 -13.41 9.54 -15.58
N THR A 249 -14.05 10.03 -14.53
CA THR A 249 -13.50 11.07 -13.64
C THR A 249 -12.80 10.49 -12.41
N GLY A 250 -13.12 9.25 -12.02
CA GLY A 250 -12.67 8.64 -10.78
C GLY A 250 -13.42 9.10 -9.52
N GLU A 251 -14.47 9.94 -9.60
CA GLU A 251 -15.15 10.37 -8.37
C GLU A 251 -15.68 9.17 -7.59
N VAL A 252 -15.53 9.16 -6.26
CA VAL A 252 -16.21 8.16 -5.44
C VAL A 252 -17.72 8.44 -5.47
N LEU A 253 -18.50 7.50 -6.03
CA LEU A 253 -19.95 7.68 -6.14
C LEU A 253 -20.67 7.25 -4.87
N LYS A 254 -20.40 6.03 -4.38
CA LYS A 254 -21.01 5.43 -3.19
C LYS A 254 -20.36 4.12 -2.79
N ALA A 255 -20.58 3.70 -1.55
CA ALA A 255 -20.35 2.31 -1.14
C ALA A 255 -21.39 1.40 -1.81
N ILE A 256 -20.93 0.30 -2.42
CA ILE A 256 -21.77 -0.66 -3.17
C ILE A 256 -21.84 -2.04 -2.52
N ALA A 257 -20.84 -2.43 -1.73
CA ALA A 257 -20.84 -3.69 -1.00
C ALA A 257 -20.04 -3.57 0.30
N ARG A 258 -20.44 -4.30 1.32
CA ARG A 258 -19.69 -4.46 2.57
C ARG A 258 -19.83 -5.90 3.07
N SER A 259 -18.76 -6.43 3.66
CA SER A 259 -18.77 -7.74 4.31
C SER A 259 -17.94 -7.66 5.58
N ALA A 260 -18.33 -8.42 6.59
CA ALA A 260 -17.59 -8.52 7.83
C ALA A 260 -17.38 -9.99 8.17
N TRP A 261 -16.24 -10.30 8.79
CA TRP A 261 -15.95 -11.64 9.30
C TRP A 261 -15.20 -11.56 10.62
N ALA A 262 -15.28 -12.65 11.39
CA ALA A 262 -14.53 -12.78 12.62
C ALA A 262 -13.02 -12.85 12.31
N ASP A 263 -12.24 -12.06 13.03
CA ASP A 263 -10.79 -12.00 12.86
C ASP A 263 -10.10 -12.14 14.22
N TYR A 264 -9.25 -13.14 14.34
CA TYR A 264 -8.61 -13.54 15.59
C TYR A 264 -7.12 -13.19 15.63
N SER A 265 -6.61 -12.44 14.66
CA SER A 265 -5.19 -12.12 14.63
C SER A 265 -4.78 -11.22 15.80
N GLU A 266 -3.60 -11.47 16.36
CA GLU A 266 -3.06 -10.76 17.52
C GLU A 266 -2.59 -9.33 17.23
N THR A 267 -2.50 -8.91 15.97
CA THR A 267 -2.27 -7.51 15.59
C THR A 267 -3.38 -7.02 14.65
N LEU A 268 -3.56 -5.70 14.60
CA LEU A 268 -4.53 -5.07 13.71
C LEU A 268 -3.99 -4.88 12.29
N ASP A 269 -2.75 -5.31 12.01
CA ASP A 269 -2.15 -5.18 10.68
C ASP A 269 -2.83 -6.10 9.68
N SER A 270 -3.40 -5.50 8.64
CA SER A 270 -3.97 -6.19 7.50
C SER A 270 -3.94 -5.35 6.26
N TRP A 271 -3.81 -6.05 5.14
CA TRP A 271 -3.58 -5.43 3.87
C TRP A 271 -4.53 -6.00 2.83
N ILE A 272 -4.91 -5.15 1.90
CA ILE A 272 -5.60 -5.54 0.69
C ILE A 272 -4.77 -5.18 -0.52
N VAL A 273 -4.73 -6.09 -1.48
CA VAL A 273 -3.96 -5.91 -2.72
C VAL A 273 -4.85 -6.26 -3.89
N GLY A 274 -5.13 -5.25 -4.71
CA GLY A 274 -5.91 -5.41 -5.93
C GLY A 274 -5.23 -6.33 -6.93
N ALA A 275 -6.00 -7.22 -7.54
CA ALA A 275 -5.53 -8.00 -8.67
C ALA A 275 -5.12 -7.08 -9.83
N PRO A 276 -3.92 -7.22 -10.41
CA PRO A 276 -3.51 -6.43 -11.58
C PRO A 276 -4.19 -6.88 -12.88
N PHE A 277 -5.04 -7.90 -12.83
CA PHE A 277 -5.78 -8.48 -13.94
C PHE A 277 -7.27 -8.20 -13.79
N GLY A 278 -7.98 -7.98 -14.91
CA GLY A 278 -9.25 -7.25 -15.05
C GLY A 278 -10.52 -7.84 -14.42
N SER A 279 -10.42 -8.37 -13.20
CA SER A 279 -11.53 -8.77 -12.35
C SER A 279 -11.45 -7.98 -11.05
N ASP A 280 -12.58 -7.50 -10.52
CA ASP A 280 -12.65 -6.84 -9.22
C ASP A 280 -12.43 -7.85 -8.09
N ILE A 281 -11.17 -8.25 -7.94
CA ILE A 281 -10.66 -9.25 -7.00
C ILE A 281 -9.53 -8.61 -6.21
N ILE A 282 -9.50 -8.89 -4.91
CA ILE A 282 -8.42 -8.53 -4.02
C ILE A 282 -7.90 -9.76 -3.29
N ALA A 283 -6.63 -9.70 -2.90
CA ALA A 283 -6.08 -10.53 -1.85
C ALA A 283 -6.20 -9.79 -0.53
N VAL A 284 -6.51 -10.50 0.54
CA VAL A 284 -6.59 -10.00 1.91
C VAL A 284 -5.63 -10.77 2.77
N THR A 285 -4.80 -10.07 3.54
CA THR A 285 -3.87 -10.66 4.51
C THR A 285 -4.07 -10.09 5.91
N ASN A 286 -3.86 -10.92 6.94
CA ASN A 286 -3.75 -10.48 8.32
C ASN A 286 -2.52 -11.10 9.02
N SER A 287 -2.10 -10.52 10.14
CA SER A 287 -0.95 -10.98 10.93
C SER A 287 -1.30 -10.94 12.42
N PRO A 288 -0.73 -11.80 13.30
CA PRO A 288 0.17 -12.96 13.07
C PRO A 288 -0.53 -14.33 12.92
N ILE A 289 -1.86 -14.42 12.98
CA ILE A 289 -2.60 -15.66 12.68
C ILE A 289 -2.87 -15.73 11.16
N GLY A 290 -1.76 -15.72 10.40
CA GLY A 290 -1.65 -15.43 8.97
C GLY A 290 -2.72 -16.02 8.05
N MET A 291 -3.81 -15.32 7.83
CA MET A 291 -4.80 -15.65 6.82
C MET A 291 -4.43 -14.96 5.53
N VAL A 292 -4.60 -15.69 4.43
CA VAL A 292 -4.56 -15.18 3.09
C VAL A 292 -5.85 -15.59 2.40
N ALA A 293 -6.66 -14.61 2.00
CA ALA A 293 -7.94 -14.85 1.36
C ALA A 293 -8.03 -14.13 0.02
N VAL A 294 -8.68 -14.75 -0.95
CA VAL A 294 -9.04 -14.12 -2.22
C VAL A 294 -10.53 -13.80 -2.17
N VAL A 295 -10.86 -12.53 -2.34
CA VAL A 295 -12.23 -12.01 -2.30
C VAL A 295 -12.47 -11.24 -3.59
N GLY A 296 -13.66 -11.33 -4.16
CA GLY A 296 -14.04 -10.47 -5.28
C GLY A 296 -15.49 -10.03 -5.26
N LEU A 297 -15.78 -9.05 -6.11
CA LEU A 297 -17.08 -8.46 -6.30
C LEU A 297 -17.77 -9.14 -7.49
N VAL A 298 -18.81 -9.91 -7.21
CA VAL A 298 -19.59 -10.65 -8.22
C VAL A 298 -21.04 -10.22 -8.13
N ASN A 299 -21.56 -9.58 -9.17
CA ASN A 299 -22.95 -9.07 -9.23
C ASN A 299 -23.30 -8.16 -8.04
N GLY A 300 -22.38 -7.27 -7.65
CA GLY A 300 -22.56 -6.35 -6.52
C GLY A 300 -22.46 -7.00 -5.13
N GLN A 301 -22.09 -8.28 -5.05
CA GLN A 301 -21.90 -8.99 -3.79
C GLN A 301 -20.45 -9.45 -3.61
N LEU A 302 -19.98 -9.40 -2.37
CA LEU A 302 -18.67 -9.91 -2.01
C LEU A 302 -18.70 -11.43 -1.90
N LYS A 303 -17.77 -12.08 -2.59
CA LYS A 303 -17.59 -13.53 -2.57
C LYS A 303 -16.14 -13.89 -2.25
N GLY A 304 -15.95 -14.75 -1.25
CA GLY A 304 -14.68 -15.40 -1.03
C GLY A 304 -14.48 -16.53 -2.04
N PHE A 305 -13.33 -16.57 -2.70
CA PHE A 305 -12.96 -17.62 -3.65
C PHE A 305 -12.11 -18.70 -3.02
N GLN A 306 -11.13 -18.29 -2.20
CA GLN A 306 -10.20 -19.20 -1.54
C GLN A 306 -9.72 -18.55 -0.25
N ARG A 307 -9.42 -19.37 0.74
CA ARG A 307 -8.77 -18.98 2.00
C ARG A 307 -7.68 -19.98 2.32
N LEU A 308 -6.58 -19.49 2.86
CA LEU A 308 -5.47 -20.25 3.42
C LEU A 308 -5.12 -19.66 4.78
N ASP A 309 -5.16 -20.49 5.82
CA ASP A 309 -4.74 -20.11 7.17
C ASP A 309 -3.34 -20.68 7.44
N LEU A 310 -2.40 -19.80 7.76
CA LEU A 310 -0.97 -20.08 7.96
C LEU A 310 -0.68 -20.10 9.46
N ILE A 311 -1.31 -21.04 10.15
CA ILE A 311 -1.31 -21.17 11.62
C ILE A 311 0.10 -21.43 12.19
N THR A 312 1.06 -21.83 11.35
CA THR A 312 2.41 -22.25 11.76
C THR A 312 3.50 -21.19 11.58
N ASP A 313 3.17 -19.99 11.10
CA ASP A 313 4.16 -18.93 10.87
C ASP A 313 3.80 -17.63 11.62
N PRO A 314 4.34 -17.43 12.84
CA PRO A 314 4.06 -16.25 13.65
C PRO A 314 4.59 -14.94 13.04
N GLY A 315 5.40 -14.99 11.97
CA GLY A 315 5.88 -13.81 11.24
C GLY A 315 5.03 -13.45 10.02
N CYS A 316 4.07 -14.29 9.63
CA CYS A 316 3.14 -14.01 8.53
C CYS A 316 1.85 -13.36 9.06
N CYS A 317 1.17 -12.47 8.36
CA CYS A 317 1.31 -12.05 6.98
C CYS A 317 1.17 -10.54 6.87
N GLY A 318 2.24 -9.85 6.45
CA GLY A 318 2.20 -8.44 6.10
C GLY A 318 1.43 -8.22 4.79
N GLU A 319 2.12 -7.81 3.74
CA GLU A 319 1.53 -7.64 2.42
C GLU A 319 1.55 -8.94 1.58
N SER A 320 0.80 -8.94 0.48
CA SER A 320 0.79 -10.02 -0.51
C SER A 320 1.03 -9.49 -1.92
N VAL A 321 1.38 -10.37 -2.85
CA VAL A 321 1.55 -10.00 -4.24
C VAL A 321 0.92 -11.03 -5.17
N TRP A 322 0.39 -10.55 -6.28
CA TRP A 322 -0.16 -11.40 -7.34
C TRP A 322 0.94 -11.83 -8.31
N LEU A 323 0.98 -13.13 -8.60
CA LEU A 323 1.88 -13.76 -9.56
C LEU A 323 1.08 -14.65 -10.52
N ASP A 324 1.33 -14.50 -11.82
CA ASP A 324 0.67 -15.22 -12.90
C ASP A 324 1.64 -15.84 -13.91
#